data_AF-A0A0A1ZXA8-F1
#
_entry.id   AF-A0A0A1ZXA8-F1
#
_cell.length_a   1.000
_cell.length_b   1.000
_cell.length_c   1.000
_cell.angle_alpha   90.00
_cell.angle_beta   90.00
_cell.angle_gamma   90.00
#
_symmetry.space_group_name_H-M   'P 1'
#
loop_
_entity.id
_entity.type
_entity.pdbx_description
1 polymer ?
#
loop_
_entity_poly.entity_id
_entity_poly.type
_entity_poly.pdbx_seq_one_letter_code
_entity_poly.pdbx_strand_id
1 'polypeptide(L)'
;MTNPWNNSHRFSILMLIEMVSIFSSLHKSCKRLLIFLPLIIGLLLNPISANALYPSDPSSVDVLKDDLHGADLHNTEYVKYDLSNQDLGEANLQGAYMSVTTAKNSSFKGANMKDLIAYATRFDNADFTDANLTNGELMKSVFDGAIIDGADFTDANLDLSQRKSLCERASGTNPKTGVDTIDSLECTGLKGYMPPKPKA
;
A
#
# COMPACT_ATOMS: atom_id res chain seq x y z
N MET A 1 23.07 56.29 68.53
CA MET A 1 24.23 55.88 67.70
C MET A 1 23.75 54.88 66.65
N THR A 2 23.41 55.35 65.46
CA THR A 2 23.23 54.52 64.25
C THR A 2 23.92 55.26 63.11
N ASN A 3 24.91 54.61 62.48
CA ASN A 3 25.79 55.25 61.50
C ASN A 3 25.05 55.41 60.15
N PRO A 4 24.83 56.63 59.61
CA PRO A 4 24.05 56.85 58.39
C PRO A 4 24.69 56.21 57.15
N TRP A 5 26.01 56.01 57.16
CA TRP A 5 26.77 55.38 56.08
C TRP A 5 26.47 53.88 55.92
N ASN A 6 25.93 53.22 56.95
CA ASN A 6 25.64 51.77 56.91
C ASN A 6 24.41 51.44 56.04
N ASN A 7 23.43 52.34 55.93
CA ASN A 7 22.22 52.10 55.14
C ASN A 7 22.46 52.28 53.64
N SER A 8 23.23 53.29 53.21
CA SER A 8 23.53 53.51 51.79
C SER A 8 24.35 52.38 51.15
N HIS A 9 25.34 51.85 51.88
CA HIS A 9 26.11 50.67 51.44
C HIS A 9 25.24 49.40 51.41
N ARG A 10 24.34 49.21 52.38
CA ARG A 10 23.39 48.08 52.39
C ARG A 10 22.41 48.14 51.22
N PHE A 11 21.90 49.31 50.87
CA PHE A 11 21.02 49.51 49.71
C PHE A 11 21.75 49.22 48.38
N SER A 12 22.98 49.71 48.24
CA SER A 12 23.78 49.51 47.02
C SER A 12 24.16 48.02 46.81
N ILE A 13 24.51 47.32 47.89
CA ILE A 13 24.83 45.88 47.86
C ILE A 13 23.59 45.05 47.55
N LEU A 14 22.41 45.38 48.11
CA LEU A 14 21.16 44.68 47.78
C LEU A 14 20.81 44.83 46.29
N MET A 15 20.95 46.04 45.74
CA MET A 15 20.66 46.31 44.33
C MET A 15 21.59 45.52 43.39
N LEU A 16 22.87 45.41 43.73
CA LEU A 16 23.85 44.59 43.01
C LEU A 16 23.51 43.09 43.06
N ILE A 17 23.04 42.58 44.21
CA ILE A 17 22.62 41.18 44.36
C ILE A 17 21.37 40.89 43.52
N GLU A 18 20.40 41.80 43.48
CA GLU A 18 19.21 41.68 42.64
C GLU A 18 19.56 41.73 41.14
N MET A 19 20.47 42.60 40.72
CA MET A 19 20.94 42.64 39.33
C MET A 19 21.65 41.34 38.92
N VAL A 20 22.49 40.78 39.78
CA VAL A 20 23.18 39.51 39.52
C VAL A 20 22.19 38.34 39.46
N SER A 21 21.17 38.33 40.33
CA SER A 21 20.16 37.26 40.33
C SER A 21 19.26 37.33 39.09
N ILE A 22 18.85 38.53 38.66
CA ILE A 22 18.12 38.77 37.41
C ILE A 22 18.95 38.32 36.21
N PHE A 23 20.23 38.69 36.13
CA PHE A 23 21.12 38.28 35.05
C PHE A 23 21.31 36.76 35.00
N SER A 24 21.44 36.10 36.16
CA SER A 24 21.52 34.64 36.25
C SER A 24 20.22 33.96 35.80
N SER A 25 19.06 34.54 36.13
CA SER A 25 17.75 34.03 35.75
C SER A 25 17.49 34.18 34.26
N LEU A 26 17.86 35.33 33.69
CA LEU A 26 17.81 35.61 32.27
C LEU A 26 18.74 34.66 31.49
N HIS A 27 19.95 34.43 31.98
CA HIS A 27 20.90 33.50 31.37
C HIS A 27 20.40 32.03 31.41
N LYS A 28 19.80 31.60 32.52
CA LYS A 28 19.17 30.27 32.63
C LYS A 28 17.98 30.12 31.68
N SER A 29 17.16 31.16 31.55
CA SER A 29 16.00 31.16 30.66
C SER A 29 16.41 31.16 29.18
N CYS A 30 17.41 31.95 28.79
CA CYS A 30 17.99 31.92 27.44
C CYS A 30 18.63 30.57 27.11
N LYS A 31 19.33 29.93 28.05
CA LYS A 31 19.88 28.58 27.87
C LYS A 31 18.80 27.52 27.66
N ARG A 32 17.68 27.61 28.40
CA ARG A 32 16.53 26.74 28.17
C ARG A 32 15.95 26.96 26.77
N LEU A 33 15.79 28.21 26.35
CA LEU A 33 15.28 28.54 25.02
C LEU A 33 16.17 27.97 23.90
N LEU A 34 17.50 28.05 24.05
CA LEU A 34 18.48 27.50 23.10
C LEU A 34 18.48 25.97 23.01
N ILE A 35 17.98 25.26 24.02
CA ILE A 35 17.82 23.79 23.99
C ILE A 35 16.51 23.41 23.28
N PHE A 36 15.43 24.16 23.49
CA PHE A 36 14.14 23.88 22.85
C PHE A 36 14.10 24.33 21.39
N LEU A 37 14.84 25.38 21.02
CA LEU A 37 14.87 25.89 19.65
C LEU A 37 15.30 24.85 18.59
N PRO A 38 16.41 24.09 18.74
CA PRO A 38 16.76 23.04 17.79
C PRO A 38 15.79 21.85 17.83
N LEU A 39 15.11 21.59 18.95
CA LEU A 39 14.09 20.55 19.05
C LEU A 39 12.82 20.93 18.26
N ILE A 40 12.39 22.19 18.39
CA ILE A 40 11.24 22.75 17.66
C ILE A 40 11.57 22.88 16.17
N ILE A 41 12.76 23.37 15.84
CA ILE A 41 13.25 23.44 14.45
C ILE A 41 13.37 22.02 13.87
N GLY A 42 13.85 21.05 14.65
CA GLY A 42 13.90 19.63 14.25
C GLY A 42 12.51 19.05 13.99
N LEU A 43 11.50 19.39 14.81
CA LEU A 43 10.10 19.00 14.58
C LEU A 43 9.47 19.67 13.36
N LEU A 44 9.89 20.89 13.02
CA LEU A 44 9.39 21.65 11.88
C LEU A 44 10.10 21.30 10.56
N LEU A 45 11.37 20.91 10.62
CA LEU A 45 12.20 20.59 9.43
C LEU A 45 12.24 19.09 9.11
N ASN A 46 12.00 18.20 10.08
CA ASN A 46 11.70 16.81 9.82
C ASN A 46 10.20 16.60 10.01
N PRO A 47 9.40 16.55 8.94
CA PRO A 47 8.15 15.85 9.04
C PRO A 47 8.53 14.40 9.34
N ILE A 48 8.52 13.98 10.60
CA ILE A 48 8.27 12.57 10.90
C ILE A 48 6.94 12.33 10.21
N SER A 49 7.03 11.64 9.08
CA SER A 49 6.05 11.64 8.01
C SER A 49 4.65 11.66 8.59
N ALA A 50 3.95 12.79 8.47
CA ALA A 50 2.53 12.87 8.83
C ALA A 50 1.70 11.80 8.06
N ASN A 51 2.29 11.24 7.01
CA ASN A 51 1.83 10.08 6.25
C ASN A 51 1.76 8.77 7.07
N ALA A 52 2.33 8.70 8.28
CA ALA A 52 2.23 7.51 9.15
C ALA A 52 0.99 7.52 10.06
N LEU A 53 0.15 8.57 10.02
CA LEU A 53 -0.99 8.73 10.93
C LEU A 53 -2.34 8.99 10.28
N TYR A 54 -2.42 8.89 8.94
CA TYR A 54 -3.70 8.86 8.26
C TYR A 54 -3.96 7.44 7.76
N PRO A 55 -5.01 6.75 8.24
CA PRO A 55 -5.64 5.74 7.41
C PRO A 55 -6.10 6.52 6.17
N SER A 56 -5.37 6.37 5.07
CA SER A 56 -5.72 6.96 3.79
C SER A 56 -7.16 6.60 3.49
N ASP A 57 -8.01 7.62 3.39
CA ASP A 57 -9.35 7.49 2.86
C ASP A 57 -9.23 6.76 1.51
N PRO A 58 -9.76 5.53 1.37
CA PRO A 58 -9.57 4.70 0.17
C PRO A 58 -10.29 5.27 -1.06
N SER A 59 -10.92 6.44 -0.94
CA SER A 59 -11.57 7.17 -2.02
C SER A 59 -10.69 8.22 -2.70
N SER A 60 -9.42 8.37 -2.34
CA SER A 60 -8.50 9.24 -3.10
C SER A 60 -8.06 8.58 -4.41
N VAL A 61 -8.99 8.57 -5.37
CA VAL A 61 -8.86 8.25 -6.80
C VAL A 61 -7.74 9.08 -7.49
N ASP A 62 -7.08 9.99 -6.78
CA ASP A 62 -5.98 10.81 -7.30
C ASP A 62 -4.65 10.04 -7.49
N VAL A 63 -4.47 8.87 -6.86
CA VAL A 63 -3.27 8.03 -7.06
C VAL A 63 -3.32 7.23 -8.37
N LEU A 64 -4.47 7.17 -9.04
CA LEU A 64 -4.69 6.35 -10.24
C LEU A 64 -4.66 7.14 -11.56
N LYS A 65 -4.04 8.33 -11.53
CA LYS A 65 -3.80 9.12 -12.75
C LYS A 65 -2.56 8.68 -13.52
N ASP A 66 -1.73 7.85 -12.92
CA ASP A 66 -0.50 7.38 -13.54
C ASP A 66 -0.76 6.14 -14.40
N ASP A 67 0.00 6.02 -15.48
CA ASP A 67 0.06 4.82 -16.30
C ASP A 67 0.62 3.67 -15.44
N LEU A 68 -0.19 2.63 -15.23
CA LEU A 68 0.18 1.46 -14.45
C LEU A 68 0.73 0.32 -15.33
N HIS A 69 0.77 0.50 -16.65
CA HIS A 69 1.34 -0.49 -17.57
C HIS A 69 2.84 -0.65 -17.31
N GLY A 70 3.28 -1.88 -17.02
CA GLY A 70 4.67 -2.21 -16.72
C GLY A 70 5.17 -1.63 -15.40
N ALA A 71 4.29 -1.06 -14.57
CA ALA A 71 4.67 -0.47 -13.30
C ALA A 71 5.21 -1.53 -12.32
N ASP A 72 6.18 -1.13 -11.51
CA ASP A 72 6.68 -1.97 -10.42
C ASP A 72 5.86 -1.73 -9.15
N LEU A 73 4.95 -2.65 -8.86
CA LEU A 73 3.97 -2.61 -7.79
C LEU A 73 4.18 -3.77 -6.79
N HIS A 74 5.39 -4.32 -6.73
CA HIS A 74 5.71 -5.45 -5.85
C HIS A 74 5.43 -5.11 -4.38
N ASN A 75 4.80 -6.04 -3.65
CA ASN A 75 4.48 -5.89 -2.22
C ASN A 75 3.72 -4.60 -1.86
N THR A 76 2.94 -4.03 -2.79
CA THR A 76 2.09 -2.86 -2.53
C THR A 76 0.73 -3.26 -1.96
N GLU A 77 0.06 -2.32 -1.28
CA GLU A 77 -1.23 -2.54 -0.64
C GLU A 77 -2.34 -1.68 -1.27
N TYR A 78 -3.42 -2.33 -1.70
CA TYR A 78 -4.64 -1.74 -2.24
C TYR A 78 -5.85 -2.24 -1.45
N VAL A 79 -6.22 -1.51 -0.40
CA VAL A 79 -7.41 -1.83 0.41
C VAL A 79 -8.54 -0.86 0.07
N LYS A 80 -9.65 -1.39 -0.47
CA LYS A 80 -10.85 -0.63 -0.88
C LYS A 80 -10.63 0.36 -2.03
N TYR A 81 -9.60 0.13 -2.86
CA TYR A 81 -9.34 0.96 -4.03
C TYR A 81 -10.33 0.64 -5.17
N ASP A 82 -10.52 1.60 -6.07
CA ASP A 82 -11.20 1.40 -7.34
C ASP A 82 -10.21 1.52 -8.51
N LEU A 83 -9.66 0.38 -8.90
CA LEU A 83 -8.78 0.17 -10.06
C LEU A 83 -9.57 -0.11 -11.35
N SER A 84 -10.88 0.12 -11.40
CA SER A 84 -11.68 -0.24 -12.57
C SER A 84 -11.22 0.50 -13.84
N ASN A 85 -11.16 -0.23 -14.95
CA ASN A 85 -10.75 0.25 -16.27
C ASN A 85 -9.29 0.72 -16.37
N GLN A 86 -8.45 0.39 -15.39
CA GLN A 86 -7.01 0.68 -15.42
C GLN A 86 -6.27 -0.33 -16.29
N ASP A 87 -5.18 0.12 -16.91
CA ASP A 87 -4.23 -0.78 -17.58
C ASP A 87 -3.04 -1.08 -16.67
N LEU A 88 -3.00 -2.29 -16.14
CA LEU A 88 -1.91 -2.87 -15.38
C LEU A 88 -1.20 -3.97 -16.19
N GLY A 89 -1.29 -3.92 -17.51
CA GLY A 89 -0.59 -4.85 -18.41
C GLY A 89 0.92 -4.84 -18.14
N GLU A 90 1.54 -6.01 -18.13
CA GLU A 90 2.96 -6.22 -17.83
C GLU A 90 3.44 -5.70 -16.46
N ALA A 91 2.54 -5.24 -15.58
CA ALA A 91 2.92 -4.74 -14.27
C ALA A 91 3.48 -5.86 -13.39
N ASN A 92 4.38 -5.50 -12.47
CA ASN A 92 4.89 -6.39 -11.44
C ASN A 92 4.09 -6.22 -10.15
N LEU A 93 3.11 -7.08 -9.92
CA LEU A 93 2.25 -7.14 -8.72
C LEU A 93 2.66 -8.28 -7.78
N GLN A 94 3.89 -8.79 -7.89
CA GLN A 94 4.34 -9.90 -7.06
C GLN A 94 4.20 -9.57 -5.57
N GLY A 95 3.52 -10.44 -4.83
CA GLY A 95 3.30 -10.27 -3.39
C GLY A 95 2.40 -9.10 -3.00
N ALA A 96 1.75 -8.43 -3.95
CA ALA A 96 0.84 -7.33 -3.64
C ALA A 96 -0.39 -7.82 -2.83
N TYR A 97 -0.97 -6.92 -2.04
CA TYR A 97 -2.16 -7.18 -1.23
C TYR A 97 -3.34 -6.34 -1.71
N MET A 98 -4.39 -7.00 -2.20
CA MET A 98 -5.64 -6.38 -2.64
C MET A 98 -6.79 -6.86 -1.77
N SER A 99 -7.44 -5.96 -1.03
CA SER A 99 -8.55 -6.34 -0.14
C SER A 99 -9.75 -5.44 -0.31
N VAL A 100 -10.91 -6.03 -0.62
CA VAL A 100 -12.15 -5.28 -0.87
C VAL A 100 -11.99 -4.26 -2.02
N THR A 101 -11.08 -4.54 -2.96
CA THR A 101 -10.75 -3.68 -4.10
C THR A 101 -11.66 -3.99 -5.29
N THR A 102 -11.91 -3.00 -6.13
CA THR A 102 -12.62 -3.18 -7.40
C THR A 102 -11.65 -2.95 -8.55
N ALA A 103 -11.45 -3.94 -9.40
CA ALA A 103 -10.60 -3.90 -10.60
C ALA A 103 -11.39 -4.42 -11.82
N LYS A 104 -12.61 -3.89 -11.98
CA LYS A 104 -13.51 -4.32 -13.05
C LYS A 104 -13.07 -3.76 -14.39
N ASN A 105 -13.17 -4.57 -15.44
CA ASN A 105 -12.77 -4.21 -16.80
C ASN A 105 -11.30 -3.73 -16.91
N SER A 106 -10.46 -4.04 -15.92
CA SER A 106 -9.04 -3.67 -15.91
C SER A 106 -8.23 -4.66 -16.72
N SER A 107 -7.10 -4.22 -17.28
CA SER A 107 -6.14 -5.08 -17.95
C SER A 107 -5.03 -5.47 -16.98
N PHE A 108 -4.75 -6.76 -16.88
CA PHE A 108 -3.59 -7.36 -16.21
C PHE A 108 -2.80 -8.22 -17.21
N LYS A 109 -2.92 -7.92 -18.51
CA LYS A 109 -2.34 -8.75 -19.57
C LYS A 109 -0.84 -8.91 -19.38
N GLY A 110 -0.35 -10.14 -19.29
CA GLY A 110 1.06 -10.45 -19.08
C GLY A 110 1.63 -10.03 -17.72
N ALA A 111 0.81 -9.51 -16.79
CA ALA A 111 1.27 -9.05 -15.49
C ALA A 111 1.88 -10.19 -14.66
N ASN A 112 2.91 -9.88 -13.87
CA ASN A 112 3.45 -10.78 -12.87
C ASN A 112 2.68 -10.58 -11.55
N MET A 113 1.74 -11.47 -11.25
CA MET A 113 0.90 -11.45 -10.05
C MET A 113 1.21 -12.65 -9.14
N LYS A 114 2.45 -13.18 -9.22
CA LYS A 114 2.91 -14.29 -8.39
C LYS A 114 2.78 -13.94 -6.91
N ASP A 115 2.32 -14.87 -6.09
CA ASP A 115 2.13 -14.70 -4.64
C ASP A 115 1.17 -13.53 -4.28
N LEU A 116 0.33 -13.06 -5.23
CA LEU A 116 -0.68 -12.03 -4.98
C LEU A 116 -1.68 -12.49 -3.91
N ILE A 117 -1.99 -11.63 -2.95
CA ILE A 117 -3.06 -11.88 -1.98
C ILE A 117 -4.23 -10.97 -2.34
N ALA A 118 -5.27 -11.52 -2.96
CA ALA A 118 -6.49 -10.81 -3.31
C ALA A 118 -7.72 -11.37 -2.57
N TYR A 119 -8.19 -10.66 -1.54
CA TYR A 119 -9.32 -11.07 -0.71
C TYR A 119 -10.55 -10.19 -0.94
N ALA A 120 -11.69 -10.81 -1.25
CA ALA A 120 -12.94 -10.09 -1.50
C ALA A 120 -12.82 -9.01 -2.60
N THR A 121 -11.99 -9.26 -3.61
CA THR A 121 -11.69 -8.32 -4.70
C THR A 121 -12.53 -8.63 -5.93
N ARG A 122 -12.96 -7.60 -6.65
CA ARG A 122 -13.80 -7.72 -7.83
C ARG A 122 -12.97 -7.58 -9.11
N PHE A 123 -12.82 -8.66 -9.85
CA PHE A 123 -12.14 -8.72 -11.14
C PHE A 123 -13.11 -8.97 -12.29
N ASP A 124 -14.37 -8.55 -12.15
CA ASP A 124 -15.39 -8.77 -13.18
C ASP A 124 -14.92 -8.18 -14.53
N ASN A 125 -14.97 -8.97 -15.59
CA ASN A 125 -14.52 -8.65 -16.95
C ASN A 125 -13.06 -8.17 -17.07
N ALA A 126 -12.21 -8.40 -16.07
CA ALA A 126 -10.79 -8.07 -16.18
C ALA A 126 -10.08 -9.01 -17.18
N ASP A 127 -9.03 -8.50 -17.83
CA ASP A 127 -8.21 -9.25 -18.77
C ASP A 127 -6.94 -9.76 -18.10
N PHE A 128 -6.85 -11.06 -17.84
CA PHE A 128 -5.67 -11.74 -17.30
C PHE A 128 -4.90 -12.52 -18.38
N THR A 129 -5.09 -12.21 -19.66
CA THR A 129 -4.41 -12.92 -20.75
C THR A 129 -2.90 -12.97 -20.46
N ASP A 130 -2.30 -14.16 -20.49
CA ASP A 130 -0.87 -14.38 -20.20
C ASP A 130 -0.37 -13.97 -18.79
N ALA A 131 -1.25 -13.61 -17.86
CA ALA A 131 -0.87 -13.22 -16.50
C ALA A 131 -0.36 -14.42 -15.68
N ASN A 132 0.60 -14.18 -14.79
CA ASN A 132 1.09 -15.19 -13.85
C ASN A 132 0.46 -14.95 -12.46
N LEU A 133 -0.45 -15.82 -12.03
CA LEU A 133 -1.07 -15.82 -10.70
C LEU A 133 -0.59 -17.01 -9.84
N THR A 134 0.58 -17.57 -10.11
CA THR A 134 1.11 -18.72 -9.36
C THR A 134 1.18 -18.39 -7.87
N ASN A 135 0.72 -19.31 -7.02
CA ASN A 135 0.60 -19.16 -5.56
C ASN A 135 -0.35 -18.03 -5.10
N GLY A 136 -1.24 -17.52 -5.96
CA GLY A 136 -2.15 -16.44 -5.59
C GLY A 136 -3.20 -16.88 -4.55
N GLU A 137 -3.41 -16.07 -3.51
CA GLU A 137 -4.47 -16.25 -2.52
C GLU A 137 -5.69 -15.41 -2.93
N LEU A 138 -6.64 -16.00 -3.65
CA LEU A 138 -7.71 -15.30 -4.39
C LEU A 138 -9.11 -15.52 -3.77
N MET A 139 -9.17 -15.98 -2.51
CA MET A 139 -10.42 -16.35 -1.84
C MET A 139 -11.42 -15.17 -1.74
N LYS A 140 -12.71 -15.49 -1.87
CA LYS A 140 -13.83 -14.52 -1.89
C LYS A 140 -13.79 -13.48 -3.01
N SER A 141 -12.84 -13.56 -3.94
CA SER A 141 -12.78 -12.69 -5.10
C SER A 141 -13.70 -13.20 -6.21
N VAL A 142 -14.11 -12.31 -7.11
CA VAL A 142 -15.08 -12.60 -8.19
C VAL A 142 -14.45 -12.32 -9.54
N PHE A 143 -14.55 -13.28 -10.47
CA PHE A 143 -13.94 -13.24 -11.79
C PHE A 143 -14.98 -13.37 -12.91
N ASP A 144 -16.24 -12.99 -12.67
CA ASP A 144 -17.32 -13.12 -13.64
C ASP A 144 -16.96 -12.40 -14.95
N GLY A 145 -16.98 -13.11 -16.08
CA GLY A 145 -16.63 -12.54 -17.38
C GLY A 145 -15.13 -12.27 -17.61
N ALA A 146 -14.26 -12.55 -16.64
CA ALA A 146 -12.82 -12.34 -16.81
C ALA A 146 -12.25 -13.19 -17.96
N ILE A 147 -11.35 -12.60 -18.74
CA ILE A 147 -10.58 -13.24 -19.81
C ILE A 147 -9.32 -13.82 -19.17
N ILE A 148 -9.03 -15.10 -19.41
CA ILE A 148 -7.96 -15.84 -18.72
C ILE A 148 -7.12 -16.69 -19.68
N ASP A 149 -7.20 -16.42 -20.98
CA ASP A 149 -6.46 -17.19 -21.97
C ASP A 149 -4.95 -17.11 -21.70
N GLY A 150 -4.28 -18.25 -21.48
CA GLY A 150 -2.86 -18.28 -21.13
C GLY A 150 -2.52 -17.78 -19.73
N ALA A 151 -3.49 -17.52 -18.85
CA ALA A 151 -3.21 -17.23 -17.45
C ALA A 151 -2.70 -18.48 -16.71
N ASP A 152 -1.75 -18.31 -15.80
CA ASP A 152 -1.20 -19.39 -14.96
C ASP A 152 -1.74 -19.26 -13.53
N PHE A 153 -2.53 -20.24 -13.09
CA PHE A 153 -3.10 -20.33 -11.75
C PHE A 153 -2.47 -21.43 -10.89
N THR A 154 -1.25 -21.90 -11.22
CA THR A 154 -0.60 -22.99 -10.49
C THR A 154 -0.52 -22.66 -9.00
N ASP A 155 -0.98 -23.58 -8.16
CA ASP A 155 -1.05 -23.43 -6.70
C ASP A 155 -1.87 -22.22 -6.21
N ALA A 156 -2.71 -21.60 -7.06
CA ALA A 156 -3.59 -20.52 -6.64
C ALA A 156 -4.80 -21.04 -5.85
N ASN A 157 -5.10 -20.38 -4.74
CA ASN A 157 -6.22 -20.69 -3.88
C ASN A 157 -7.46 -19.87 -4.27
N LEU A 158 -8.44 -20.54 -4.87
CA LEU A 158 -9.69 -19.96 -5.36
C LEU A 158 -10.90 -20.59 -4.67
N ASP A 159 -11.98 -19.80 -4.53
CA ASP A 159 -13.28 -20.36 -4.17
C ASP A 159 -13.70 -21.40 -5.22
N LEU A 160 -14.19 -22.56 -4.78
CA LEU A 160 -14.54 -23.68 -5.66
C LEU A 160 -15.52 -23.29 -6.79
N SER A 161 -16.46 -22.38 -6.50
CA SER A 161 -17.41 -21.86 -7.49
C SER A 161 -16.72 -21.05 -8.58
N GLN A 162 -15.76 -20.20 -8.21
CA GLN A 162 -14.99 -19.38 -9.14
C GLN A 162 -14.08 -20.27 -10.00
N ARG A 163 -13.38 -21.23 -9.39
CA ARG A 163 -12.56 -22.20 -10.14
C ARG A 163 -13.38 -22.96 -11.19
N LYS A 164 -14.58 -23.43 -10.81
CA LYS A 164 -15.51 -24.09 -11.76
C LYS A 164 -15.91 -23.17 -12.92
N SER A 165 -16.30 -21.93 -12.61
CA SER A 165 -16.67 -20.94 -13.64
C SER A 165 -15.51 -20.65 -14.59
N LEU A 166 -14.31 -20.45 -14.07
CA LEU A 166 -13.11 -20.19 -14.87
C LEU A 166 -12.81 -21.37 -15.81
N CYS A 167 -12.91 -22.60 -15.30
CA CYS A 167 -12.71 -23.81 -16.10
C CYS A 167 -13.64 -23.93 -17.32
N GLU A 168 -14.86 -23.37 -17.28
CA GLU A 168 -15.79 -23.39 -18.42
C GLU A 168 -15.27 -22.64 -19.66
N ARG A 169 -14.28 -21.76 -19.47
CA ARG A 169 -13.70 -20.92 -20.53
C ARG A 169 -12.17 -20.89 -20.56
N ALA A 170 -11.50 -21.64 -19.68
CA ALA A 170 -10.05 -21.72 -19.64
C ALA A 170 -9.47 -22.26 -20.96
N SER A 171 -8.46 -21.59 -21.49
CA SER A 171 -7.78 -21.99 -22.72
C SER A 171 -6.38 -21.37 -22.79
N GLY A 172 -5.54 -21.85 -23.69
CA GLY A 172 -4.19 -21.32 -23.90
C GLY A 172 -3.13 -21.84 -22.93
N THR A 173 -1.90 -21.41 -23.20
CA THR A 173 -0.68 -21.77 -22.48
C THR A 173 0.03 -20.48 -22.13
N ASN A 174 0.44 -20.32 -20.87
CA ASN A 174 1.16 -19.12 -20.47
C ASN A 174 2.52 -19.05 -21.20
N PRO A 175 2.83 -17.96 -21.92
CA PRO A 175 4.05 -17.87 -22.71
C PRO A 175 5.32 -17.74 -21.86
N LYS A 176 5.20 -17.35 -20.59
CA LYS A 176 6.33 -17.17 -19.66
C LYS A 176 6.62 -18.44 -18.86
N THR A 177 5.58 -19.16 -18.41
CA THR A 177 5.74 -20.38 -17.59
C THR A 177 5.63 -21.68 -18.38
N GLY A 178 5.00 -21.66 -19.55
CA GLY A 178 4.75 -22.83 -20.39
C GLY A 178 3.63 -23.75 -19.86
N VAL A 179 2.85 -23.30 -18.87
CA VAL A 179 1.77 -24.08 -18.26
C VAL A 179 0.44 -23.78 -18.94
N ASP A 180 -0.32 -24.83 -19.24
CA ASP A 180 -1.69 -24.70 -19.78
C ASP A 180 -2.65 -24.17 -18.70
N THR A 181 -3.47 -23.19 -19.05
CA THR A 181 -4.42 -22.59 -18.09
C THR A 181 -5.38 -23.62 -17.50
N ILE A 182 -5.84 -24.58 -18.31
CA ILE A 182 -6.71 -25.70 -17.88
C ILE A 182 -6.04 -26.56 -16.81
N ASP A 183 -4.75 -26.83 -16.97
CA ASP A 183 -3.97 -27.67 -16.06
C ASP A 183 -3.66 -26.91 -14.76
N SER A 184 -3.27 -25.63 -14.87
CA SER A 184 -2.99 -24.76 -13.72
C SER A 184 -4.21 -24.57 -12.81
N LEU A 185 -5.42 -24.59 -13.37
CA LEU A 185 -6.69 -24.53 -12.63
C LEU A 185 -7.17 -25.91 -12.13
N GLU A 186 -6.45 -26.99 -12.44
CA GLU A 186 -6.82 -28.37 -12.13
C GLU A 186 -8.23 -28.76 -12.61
N CYS A 187 -8.66 -28.26 -13.77
CA CYS A 187 -10.05 -28.41 -14.22
C CYS A 187 -10.47 -29.88 -14.37
N THR A 188 -9.57 -30.75 -14.81
CA THR A 188 -9.84 -32.20 -14.97
C THR A 188 -10.14 -32.91 -13.65
N GLY A 189 -9.71 -32.36 -12.51
CA GLY A 189 -10.01 -32.86 -11.18
C GLY A 189 -11.40 -32.48 -10.66
N LEU A 190 -12.12 -31.58 -11.35
CA LEU A 190 -13.44 -31.10 -10.91
C LEU A 190 -14.56 -32.06 -11.31
N LYS A 191 -15.36 -32.47 -10.32
CA LYS A 191 -16.56 -33.27 -10.56
C LYS A 191 -17.53 -32.55 -11.51
N GLY A 192 -17.83 -33.18 -12.64
CA GLY A 192 -18.77 -32.66 -13.64
C GLY A 192 -18.16 -31.67 -14.63
N TYR A 193 -16.83 -31.49 -14.61
CA TYR A 193 -16.16 -30.70 -15.63
C TYR A 193 -16.33 -31.34 -17.01
N MET A 194 -16.76 -30.51 -17.97
CA MET A 194 -16.73 -30.83 -19.39
C MET A 194 -15.79 -29.82 -20.05
N PRO A 195 -14.75 -30.27 -20.77
CA PRO A 195 -13.84 -29.36 -21.43
C PRO A 195 -14.59 -28.48 -22.43
N PRO A 196 -14.20 -27.21 -22.56
CA PRO A 196 -14.81 -26.32 -23.54
C PRO A 196 -14.68 -26.92 -24.94
N LYS A 197 -15.73 -26.79 -25.75
CA LYS A 197 -15.68 -27.23 -27.15
C LYS A 197 -14.56 -26.46 -27.86
N PRO A 198 -13.70 -27.12 -28.66
CA PRO A 198 -12.71 -26.43 -29.47
C PRO A 198 -13.38 -25.33 -30.30
N LYS A 199 -12.79 -24.12 -30.31
CA LYS A 199 -13.21 -23.06 -31.25
C LYS A 199 -12.90 -23.58 -32.67
N ALA A 200 -13.94 -23.63 -33.52
CA ALA A 200 -13.86 -24.08 -34.90
C ALA A 200 -13.06 -23.11 -35.78
#